data_AF-A0A848Y9L5-F1
#
_entry.id   AF-A0A848Y9L5-F1
#
_cell.length_a   1.000
_cell.length_b   1.000
_cell.length_c   1.000
_cell.angle_alpha   90.00
_cell.angle_beta   90.00
_cell.angle_gamma   90.00
#
_symmetry.space_group_name_H-M   'P 1'
#
loop_
_entity.id
_entity.type
_entity.pdbx_description
1 polymer ?
#
loop_
_entity_poly.entity_id
_entity_poly.type
_entity_poly.pdbx_seq_one_letter_code
_entity_poly.pdbx_strand_id
1 'polypeptide(L)' 'LLGSVIALQNFGGGDMVEVQPEGGGETLFVPFTHEAVPDVSIEEGRIVVVRPEEIE' A
#
# COMPACT_ATOMS: atom_id res chain seq x y z
N LEU A 1 7.18 9.08 6.31
CA LEU A 1 6.46 7.79 6.08
C LEU A 1 6.04 7.79 4.60
N LEU A 2 5.56 6.66 4.04
CA LEU A 2 4.98 6.70 2.68
C LEU A 2 3.68 7.51 2.68
N GLY A 3 2.86 7.29 3.72
CA GLY A 3 1.53 7.86 3.84
C GLY A 3 0.69 7.06 4.82
N SER A 4 -0.62 7.23 4.73
CA SER A 4 -1.60 6.53 5.56
C SER A 4 -2.45 5.60 4.70
N VAL A 5 -2.71 4.39 5.19
CA VAL A 5 -3.72 3.50 4.59
C VAL A 5 -5.09 4.11 4.82
N ILE A 6 -5.83 4.39 3.75
CA ILE A 6 -7.16 5.00 3.83
C ILE A 6 -8.28 4.06 3.40
N ALA A 7 -7.96 3.04 2.59
CA ALA A 7 -8.92 2.03 2.18
C ALA A 7 -8.22 0.73 1.76
N LEU A 8 -8.99 -0.36 1.81
CA LEU A 8 -8.75 -1.58 1.05
C LEU A 8 -9.83 -1.66 -0.03
N GLN A 9 -9.42 -1.70 -1.29
CA GLN A 9 -10.31 -1.71 -2.45
C GLN A 9 -10.21 -3.04 -3.18
N ASN A 10 -11.31 -3.48 -3.79
CA ASN A 10 -11.31 -4.62 -4.71
C ASN A 10 -12.12 -4.25 -5.97
N PHE A 11 -11.44 -4.25 -7.12
CA PHE A 11 -12.04 -3.90 -8.42
C PHE A 11 -12.25 -5.12 -9.33
N GLY A 12 -12.25 -6.34 -8.76
CA GLY A 12 -12.40 -7.61 -9.48
C GLY A 12 -11.10 -8.31 -9.86
N GLY A 13 -9.94 -7.70 -9.58
CA GLY A 13 -8.59 -8.25 -9.86
C GLY A 13 -7.80 -8.68 -8.62
N GLY A 14 -8.40 -8.58 -7.42
CA GLY A 14 -7.73 -8.78 -6.14
C GLY A 14 -7.83 -7.53 -5.24
N ASP A 15 -7.32 -7.66 -4.02
CA ASP A 15 -7.36 -6.58 -3.02
C ASP A 15 -6.17 -5.63 -3.20
N MET A 16 -6.43 -4.33 -3.04
CA MET A 16 -5.48 -3.24 -3.19
C MET A 16 -5.52 -2.35 -1.94
N VAL A 17 -4.36 -2.03 -1.38
CA VAL A 17 -4.20 -1.00 -0.35
C VAL A 17 -4.14 0.36 -1.03
N GLU A 18 -5.04 1.27 -0.64
CA GLU A 18 -5.00 2.67 -1.04
C GLU A 18 -4.28 3.50 0.02
N VAL A 19 -3.20 4.18 -0.38
CA VAL A 19 -2.34 4.98 0.50
C VAL A 19 -2.43 6.45 0.12
N GLN A 20 -2.83 7.31 1.06
CA GLN A 20 -2.73 8.76 0.93
C GLN A 20 -1.29 9.20 1.27
N PRO A 21 -0.52 9.78 0.34
CA PRO A 21 0.83 10.24 0.64
C PRO A 21 0.86 11.34 1.70
N GLU A 22 1.91 11.34 2.52
CA GLU A 22 2.10 12.33 3.60
C GLU A 22 2.23 13.76 3.07
N GLY A 23 2.75 13.94 1.85
CA GLY A 23 2.83 15.23 1.15
C GLY A 23 1.53 15.67 0.45
N GLY A 24 0.45 14.89 0.55
CA GLY A 24 -0.75 15.07 -0.26
C GLY A 24 -0.58 14.60 -1.71
N GLY A 25 -1.56 14.88 -2.56
CA GLY A 25 -1.59 14.44 -3.97
C GLY A 25 -2.42 13.18 -4.19
N GLU A 26 -2.28 12.58 -5.39
CA GLU A 26 -2.98 11.35 -5.77
C GLU A 26 -2.63 10.19 -4.85
N THR A 27 -3.63 9.32 -4.60
CA THR A 27 -3.45 8.13 -3.79
C THR A 27 -2.65 7.07 -4.56
N LEU A 28 -1.87 6.29 -3.83
CA LEU A 28 -1.11 5.17 -4.38
C LEU A 28 -1.89 3.89 -4.16
N PHE A 29 -1.96 3.04 -5.18
CA PHE A 29 -2.53 1.70 -5.07
C PHE A 29 -1.42 0.66 -5.02
N VAL A 30 -1.40 -0.12 -3.94
CA VAL A 30 -0.42 -1.20 -3.73
C VAL A 30 -1.18 -2.53 -3.69
N PRO A 31 -0.78 -3.55 -4.46
CA PRO A 31 -1.38 -4.88 -4.35
C PRO A 31 -1.29 -5.40 -2.92
N PHE A 32 -2.38 -5.93 -2.36
CA PHE A 32 -2.35 -6.55 -1.03
C PHE A 32 -1.91 -8.02 -1.13
N THR A 33 -0.67 -8.22 -1.57
CA THR A 33 -0.01 -9.52 -1.69
C THR A 33 1.21 -9.58 -0.79
N HIS A 34 1.69 -10.77 -0.44
CA HIS A 34 2.89 -10.90 0.39
C HIS A 34 4.15 -10.33 -0.27
N GLU A 35 4.22 -10.36 -1.60
CA GLU A 35 5.35 -9.79 -2.36
C GLU A 35 5.41 -8.27 -2.24
N ALA A 36 4.27 -7.58 -2.27
CA ALA A 36 4.19 -6.13 -2.18
C ALA A 36 4.08 -5.62 -0.74
N VAL A 37 3.42 -6.39 0.15
CA VAL A 37 3.17 -6.07 1.56
C VAL A 37 3.63 -7.25 2.43
N PRO A 38 4.94 -7.43 2.65
CA PRO A 38 5.48 -8.60 3.33
C PRO A 38 5.20 -8.63 4.84
N ASP A 39 4.95 -7.47 5.46
CA ASP A 39 4.77 -7.33 6.90
C ASP A 39 3.57 -6.41 7.23
N VAL A 40 2.72 -6.90 8.13
CA VAL A 40 1.52 -6.20 8.63
C VAL A 40 1.53 -6.30 10.15
N SER A 41 1.75 -5.17 10.82
CA SER A 41 1.64 -5.06 12.27
C SER A 41 0.33 -4.36 12.63
N ILE A 42 -0.63 -5.15 13.12
CA ILE A 42 -1.92 -4.64 13.58
C ILE A 42 -1.77 -3.86 14.90
N GLU A 43 -0.87 -4.30 15.78
CA GLU A 43 -0.59 -3.64 17.05
C GLU A 43 0.04 -2.25 16.86
N GLU A 44 0.95 -2.11 15.90
CA GLU A 44 1.58 -0.82 15.55
C GLU A 44 0.73 0.02 14.59
N GLY A 45 -0.34 -0.54 14.01
CA GLY A 45 -1.13 0.13 12.97
C GLY A 45 -0.33 0.44 11.71
N ARG A 46 0.56 -0.47 11.29
CA ARG A 46 1.58 -0.24 10.25
C ARG A 46 1.66 -1.42 9.28
N ILE A 47 1.98 -1.11 8.03
CA ILE A 47 2.42 -2.09 7.03
C ILE A 47 3.80 -1.71 6.48
N VAL A 48 4.53 -2.70 5.99
CA VAL A 48 5.75 -2.49 5.18
C VAL A 48 5.39 -2.72 3.72
N VAL A 49 5.74 -1.78 2.85
CA VAL A 49 5.53 -1.88 1.41
C VAL A 49 6.87 -1.99 0.71
N VAL A 50 6.99 -2.95 -0.21
CA VAL A 50 8.16 -3.07 -1.10
C VAL A 50 8.05 -1.99 -2.16
N ARG A 51 9.09 -1.15 -2.29
CA ARG A 51 9.17 -0.18 -3.39
C ARG A 51 9.34 -0.96 -4.70
N PRO A 52 8.48 -0.71 -5.72
CA PRO A 52 8.66 -1.36 -7.02
C PRO A 52 10.00 -0.94 -7.63
N GLU A 53 10.65 -1.88 -8.30
CA GLU A 53 11.83 -1.57 -9.12
C GLU A 53 11.38 -0.77 -10.34
N GLU A 54 12.03 0.37 -10.61
CA GLU A 54 11.82 1.09 -11.87
C GLU A 54 12.38 0.24 -13.00
N ILE A 55 11.52 -0.13 -13.95
CA ILE A 55 11.92 -0.72 -15.22
C ILE A 55 12.12 0.43 -16.22
N GLU A 56 13.36 0.58 -16.72
CA GLU A 56 13.72 1.52 -17.82
C GLU A 56 13.10 1.12 -19.17
#